data_AF-A0AAV6RV77-F1
#
_entry.id   AF-A0AAV6RV77-F1
#
_cell.length_a   1.000
_cell.length_b   1.000
_cell.length_c   1.000
_cell.angle_alpha   90.00
_cell.angle_beta   90.00
_cell.angle_gamma   90.00
#
_symmetry.space_group_name_H-M   'P 1'
#
loop_
_entity.id
_entity.type
_entity.pdbx_description
1 polymer ?
#
loop_
_entity_poly.entity_id
_entity_poly.type
_entity_poly.pdbx_seq_one_letter_code
_entity_poly.pdbx_strand_id
1 'polypeptide(L)'
;MPSLMWNQCLSVFSYTGLCQVSCFNLKTICAKSEGEHCDQSERNSKKDYTVKVTAENTNCCVNAVKQPDRKISLETPNEDTGEEGEDINAQTSVEMMNNVKDLASSLSGSSAALSGADGIKGVIVTETDRDDVEEVSFAYSSPNDSISIVKSGLDTYPRSITVSKEAFEKAFTNAKYVFAAVLRFPNFTRDELNSTILDNEVLAVDMGVNITNLTDKINIHFKNVKYDGIPSCRSWNSEGVRPHWIDDGCETVISDGSITCQCSHLTFFSILLTPLNETISIPDLNNLTTITQVGCGLSMFFLCIALFMHYLLRKTKATITTKILIHLLWAMLLLNLTFLINASVANLNHTVGCKIMAAAMHYFMLATLTWFAMQAFHLCLQMYSGGNILIKRYVLKVSVTSWGIPSLIVIVLLSVDKYGQQVIHTDEGANNVKMCWITDGDVQYIVNIGYYVLIFVFTFSTLVIILTWFFCLKKTNSESPQGNRSGINMMTVMGLCCLLGITWAFALFAYDELRIPSYYIFTVLNSFQGFFLFIYYYTNSNVKATNSQSAGVSSSSSNTTANTLGKGLSFLENPYNNLPAKKPQASEDG
;
A
#
# COMPACT_ATOMS: atom_id res chain seq x y z
N MET A 1 17.02 -30.80 41.86
CA MET A 1 18.12 -30.58 40.91
C MET A 1 18.22 -31.79 40.00
N PRO A 2 17.85 -31.62 38.73
CA PRO A 2 18.63 -32.17 37.64
C PRO A 2 18.99 -31.03 36.69
N SER A 3 20.25 -30.61 36.75
CA SER A 3 20.89 -29.79 35.72
C SER A 3 21.13 -30.64 34.48
N LEU A 4 21.17 -30.00 33.32
CA LEU A 4 21.67 -30.55 32.06
C LEU A 4 23.20 -30.78 32.11
N MET A 5 23.73 -31.37 33.20
CA MET A 5 25.11 -31.82 33.29
C MET A 5 25.21 -33.27 32.82
N TRP A 6 25.76 -33.41 31.61
CA TRP A 6 26.13 -34.67 30.96
C TRP A 6 27.27 -35.38 31.68
N ASN A 7 26.95 -36.08 32.78
CA ASN A 7 27.78 -37.12 33.35
C ASN A 7 27.04 -38.46 33.22
N GLN A 8 27.29 -39.21 32.15
CA GLN A 8 26.92 -40.63 32.11
C GLN A 8 28.08 -41.46 32.66
N CYS A 9 27.82 -42.21 33.72
CA CYS A 9 28.76 -43.20 34.22
C CYS A 9 28.67 -44.46 33.35
N LEU A 10 29.73 -44.76 32.62
CA LEU A 10 29.84 -45.97 31.80
C LEU A 10 30.46 -47.08 32.65
N SER A 11 29.80 -48.23 32.72
CA SER A 11 30.40 -49.45 33.27
C SER A 11 31.33 -50.05 32.22
N VAL A 12 32.64 -50.05 32.48
CA VAL A 12 33.60 -50.72 31.61
C VAL A 12 33.78 -52.15 32.12
N PHE A 13 33.44 -53.14 31.29
CA PHE A 13 33.73 -54.55 31.59
C PHE A 13 35.20 -54.83 31.32
N SER A 14 35.99 -55.02 32.39
CA SER A 14 37.34 -55.59 32.29
C SER A 14 37.28 -57.12 32.37
N TYR A 15 38.06 -57.80 31.53
CA TYR A 15 38.15 -59.28 31.43
C TYR A 15 38.64 -59.97 32.71
N THR A 16 38.93 -59.24 33.79
CA THR A 16 39.37 -59.77 35.09
C THR A 16 38.31 -59.72 36.21
N GLY A 17 37.04 -59.42 35.89
CA GLY A 17 35.93 -59.54 36.85
C GLY A 17 35.77 -58.39 37.83
N LEU A 18 36.51 -57.29 37.66
CA LEU A 18 36.30 -56.03 38.38
C LEU A 18 35.54 -55.04 37.49
N CYS A 19 34.30 -54.73 37.88
CA CYS A 19 33.48 -53.72 37.22
C CYS A 19 33.91 -52.34 37.73
N GLN A 20 34.66 -51.60 36.92
CA GLN A 20 35.07 -50.24 37.24
C GLN A 20 34.07 -49.27 36.61
N VAL A 21 33.33 -48.55 37.46
CA VAL A 21 32.41 -47.49 37.04
C VAL A 21 33.20 -46.19 37.00
N SER A 22 33.39 -45.66 35.80
CA SER A 22 34.06 -44.37 35.60
C SER A 22 33.01 -43.37 35.12
N CYS A 23 32.86 -42.27 35.85
CA CYS A 23 31.99 -41.17 35.46
C CYS A 23 32.80 -40.17 34.65
N PHE A 24 32.31 -39.85 33.46
CA PHE A 24 33.03 -39.08 32.48
C PHE A 24 32.26 -37.79 32.15
N ASN A 25 32.99 -36.67 32.07
CA ASN A 25 32.46 -35.41 31.56
C ASN A 25 32.57 -35.41 30.03
N LEU A 26 31.42 -35.51 29.34
CA LEU A 26 31.39 -35.61 27.88
C LEU A 26 31.96 -34.37 27.18
N LYS A 27 31.81 -33.18 27.78
CA LYS A 27 32.30 -31.91 27.22
C LYS A 27 33.82 -31.92 27.12
N THR A 28 34.50 -32.52 28.10
CA THR A 28 35.97 -32.63 28.11
C THR A 28 36.48 -33.71 27.16
N ILE A 29 35.74 -34.81 27.00
CA ILE A 29 36.18 -35.97 26.20
C ILE A 29 35.99 -35.74 24.70
N CYS A 30 34.84 -35.20 24.29
CA CYS A 30 34.56 -34.97 22.87
C CYS A 30 35.07 -33.60 22.37
N ALA A 31 35.68 -32.77 23.21
CA ALA A 31 36.29 -31.50 22.78
C ALA A 31 37.48 -31.66 21.81
N LYS A 32 38.03 -32.88 21.69
CA LYS A 32 39.16 -33.20 20.78
C LYS A 32 38.78 -34.05 19.58
N SER A 33 37.50 -34.41 19.39
CA SER A 33 37.09 -35.24 18.26
C SER A 33 36.79 -34.38 17.04
N GLU A 34 37.71 -34.34 16.08
CA GLU A 34 37.39 -34.00 14.70
C GLU A 34 36.76 -35.25 14.07
N GLY A 35 35.42 -35.29 14.01
CA GLY A 35 34.68 -36.45 13.50
C GLY A 35 34.00 -36.15 12.17
N GLU A 36 34.54 -36.73 11.09
CA GLU A 36 33.85 -36.94 9.82
C GLU A 36 32.54 -37.75 10.01
N HIS A 37 31.60 -37.53 9.08
CA HIS A 37 30.27 -38.14 8.96
C HIS A 37 30.04 -39.49 9.67
N CYS A 38 29.02 -39.55 10.53
CA CYS A 38 28.51 -40.81 11.08
C CYS A 38 27.82 -41.63 9.98
N ASP A 39 28.26 -42.88 9.81
CA ASP A 39 27.73 -43.84 8.85
C ASP A 39 26.27 -44.21 9.18
N GLN A 40 25.37 -44.11 8.20
CA GLN A 40 23.90 -44.22 8.37
C GLN A 40 23.39 -45.67 8.56
N SER A 41 24.29 -46.62 8.86
CA SER A 41 23.98 -48.05 8.92
C SER A 41 23.43 -48.52 10.27
N GLU A 42 23.58 -47.76 11.37
CA GLU A 42 23.05 -48.10 12.71
C GLU A 42 21.67 -47.51 13.00
N ARG A 43 20.74 -47.62 12.05
CA ARG A 43 19.39 -47.01 12.12
C ARG A 43 18.46 -47.55 13.22
N ASN A 44 18.91 -48.51 14.03
CA ASN A 44 18.08 -49.21 15.02
C ASN A 44 18.39 -48.91 16.50
N SER A 45 19.40 -48.09 16.82
CA SER A 45 19.67 -47.71 18.21
C SER A 45 19.08 -46.34 18.55
N LYS A 46 18.03 -46.36 19.35
CA LYS A 46 17.30 -45.23 19.95
C LYS A 46 18.15 -44.46 20.99
N LYS A 47 19.37 -44.05 20.64
CA LYS A 47 20.31 -43.37 21.55
C LYS A 47 20.85 -42.10 20.92
N ASP A 48 20.71 -40.99 21.64
CA ASP A 48 21.04 -39.63 21.17
C ASP A 48 22.54 -39.39 20.95
N TYR A 49 23.43 -40.23 21.51
CA TYR A 49 24.88 -40.12 21.38
C TYR A 49 25.53 -41.50 21.52
N THR A 50 26.46 -41.86 20.62
CA THR A 50 27.26 -43.09 20.73
C THR A 50 28.72 -42.70 20.94
N VAL A 51 29.26 -43.00 22.12
CA VAL A 51 30.68 -42.82 22.44
C VAL A 51 31.34 -44.19 22.52
N LYS A 52 32.28 -44.46 21.61
CA LYS A 52 33.04 -45.71 21.60
C LYS A 52 34.48 -45.40 22.00
N VAL A 53 34.86 -45.86 23.19
CA VAL A 53 36.21 -45.71 23.72
C VAL A 53 36.98 -46.99 23.43
N THR A 54 37.96 -46.92 22.55
CA THR A 54 38.97 -47.97 22.37
C THR A 54 40.31 -47.49 22.93
N ALA A 55 41.16 -48.42 23.39
CA ALA A 55 42.39 -48.12 24.13
C ALA A 55 43.37 -47.14 23.42
N GLU A 56 43.19 -46.91 22.11
CA GLU A 56 44.02 -46.01 21.32
C GLU A 56 43.25 -44.93 20.55
N ASN A 57 41.90 -44.89 20.57
CA ASN A 57 41.11 -43.82 19.92
C ASN A 57 39.69 -43.70 20.52
N THR A 58 39.22 -42.46 20.65
CA THR A 58 37.86 -42.10 21.09
C THR A 58 37.05 -41.62 19.89
N ASN A 59 36.02 -42.37 19.48
CA ASN A 59 35.08 -41.90 18.45
C ASN A 59 33.78 -41.44 19.13
N CYS A 60 33.47 -40.15 19.01
CA CYS A 60 32.19 -39.57 19.42
C CYS A 60 31.31 -39.39 18.17
N CYS A 61 30.18 -40.11 18.09
CA CYS A 61 29.15 -39.81 17.10
C CYS A 61 28.11 -38.88 17.72
N VAL A 62 27.99 -37.68 17.17
CA VAL A 62 27.01 -36.67 17.56
C VAL A 62 25.92 -36.63 16.50
N ASN A 63 24.71 -37.09 16.86
CA ASN A 63 23.55 -36.85 16.00
C ASN A 63 23.22 -35.36 16.03
N ALA A 64 23.21 -34.72 14.86
CA ALA A 64 22.91 -33.30 14.71
C ALA A 64 21.43 -32.95 15.00
N VAL A 65 20.57 -33.97 15.03
CA VAL A 65 19.13 -33.87 15.25
C VAL A 65 18.77 -34.56 16.57
N LYS A 66 18.22 -33.82 17.53
CA LYS A 66 17.67 -34.36 18.77
C LYS A 66 16.17 -34.59 18.60
N GLN A 67 15.70 -35.83 18.78
CA GLN A 67 14.26 -36.08 18.83
C GLN A 67 13.69 -35.58 20.16
N PRO A 68 12.45 -35.05 20.20
CA PRO A 68 11.84 -34.62 21.44
C PRO A 68 11.66 -35.78 22.42
N ASP A 69 11.89 -35.52 23.72
CA ASP A 69 11.92 -36.59 24.74
C ASP A 69 10.54 -37.28 24.89
N ARG A 70 9.45 -36.58 24.56
CA ARG A 70 8.06 -37.05 24.63
C ARG A 70 7.20 -36.48 23.50
N LYS A 71 6.01 -37.05 23.32
CA LYS A 71 4.94 -36.52 22.47
C LYS A 71 3.73 -36.17 23.35
N ILE A 72 3.16 -35.00 23.14
CA ILE A 72 2.02 -34.47 23.89
C ILE A 72 0.96 -34.00 22.89
N SER A 73 -0.28 -34.42 23.10
CA SER A 73 -1.42 -33.90 22.35
C SER A 73 -1.98 -32.67 23.05
N LEU A 74 -2.20 -31.59 22.30
CA LEU A 74 -2.82 -30.37 22.79
C LEU A 74 -4.33 -30.44 22.56
N GLU A 75 -5.12 -30.15 23.58
CA GLU A 75 -6.57 -30.04 23.48
C GLU A 75 -6.94 -28.74 22.73
N THR A 76 -7.82 -28.85 21.73
CA THR A 76 -8.33 -27.72 20.94
C THR A 76 -9.75 -27.35 21.39
N PRO A 77 -10.12 -26.06 21.47
CA PRO A 77 -11.32 -25.62 22.19
C PRO A 77 -12.68 -25.93 21.53
N ASN A 78 -12.74 -26.40 20.29
CA ASN A 78 -14.01 -26.62 19.58
C ASN A 78 -14.10 -28.04 19.01
N GLU A 79 -14.55 -28.99 19.81
CA GLU A 79 -14.86 -30.37 19.39
C GLU A 79 -16.35 -30.57 19.04
N ASP A 80 -17.17 -29.50 19.03
CA ASP A 80 -18.65 -29.62 18.98
C ASP A 80 -19.32 -29.32 17.62
N THR A 81 -18.58 -29.07 16.55
CA THR A 81 -19.15 -28.97 15.18
C THR A 81 -18.32 -29.79 14.21
N GLY A 82 -18.81 -31.01 13.90
CA GLY A 82 -18.20 -31.93 12.95
C GLY A 82 -18.29 -31.45 11.49
N GLU A 83 -17.51 -30.42 11.13
CA GLU A 83 -17.19 -30.10 9.75
C GLU A 83 -15.66 -30.18 9.56
N GLU A 84 -15.20 -31.27 8.93
CA GLU A 84 -13.81 -31.36 8.44
C GLU A 84 -13.60 -30.25 7.39
N GLY A 85 -12.69 -29.29 7.67
CA GLY A 85 -12.23 -28.31 6.70
C GLY A 85 -12.40 -26.84 7.05
N GLU A 86 -12.64 -26.47 8.31
CA GLU A 86 -12.67 -25.06 8.72
C GLU A 86 -11.25 -24.50 8.92
N ASP A 87 -10.99 -23.28 8.43
CA ASP A 87 -9.69 -22.60 8.56
C ASP A 87 -9.37 -22.29 10.04
N ILE A 88 -8.09 -22.42 10.43
CA ILE A 88 -7.65 -22.12 11.80
C ILE A 88 -7.76 -20.61 12.05
N ASN A 89 -8.60 -20.21 13.00
CA ASN A 89 -8.81 -18.81 13.35
C ASN A 89 -7.80 -18.28 14.39
N ALA A 90 -7.71 -16.96 14.49
CA ALA A 90 -6.74 -16.29 15.35
C ALA A 90 -6.94 -16.53 16.84
N GLN A 91 -8.19 -16.60 17.27
CA GLN A 91 -8.52 -16.82 18.67
C GLN A 91 -8.08 -18.21 19.13
N THR A 92 -8.35 -19.26 18.34
CA THR A 92 -7.93 -20.64 18.62
C THR A 92 -6.42 -20.75 18.76
N SER A 93 -5.65 -20.06 17.90
CA SER A 93 -4.18 -20.07 17.97
C SER A 93 -3.63 -19.40 19.23
N VAL A 94 -4.27 -18.33 19.71
CA VAL A 94 -3.90 -17.64 20.96
C VAL A 94 -4.21 -18.49 22.19
N GLU A 95 -5.39 -19.10 22.23
CA GLU A 95 -5.78 -20.00 23.32
C GLU A 95 -4.83 -21.21 23.41
N MET A 96 -4.43 -21.77 22.27
CA MET A 96 -3.47 -22.87 22.22
C MET A 96 -2.08 -22.46 22.72
N MET A 97 -1.61 -21.26 22.40
CA MET A 97 -0.35 -20.74 22.96
C MET A 97 -0.42 -20.55 24.48
N ASN A 98 -1.54 -20.07 25.02
CA ASN A 98 -1.72 -19.97 26.47
C ASN A 98 -1.64 -21.34 27.15
N ASN A 99 -2.23 -22.39 26.54
CA ASN A 99 -2.13 -23.75 27.06
C ASN A 99 -0.70 -24.29 27.06
N VAL A 100 0.14 -23.88 26.10
CA VAL A 100 1.56 -24.30 26.02
C VAL A 100 2.36 -23.75 27.19
N LYS A 101 2.07 -22.52 27.64
CA LYS A 101 2.68 -21.95 28.85
C LYS A 101 2.35 -22.75 30.11
N ASP A 102 1.09 -23.15 30.27
CA ASP A 102 0.67 -23.99 31.41
C ASP A 102 1.31 -25.38 31.31
N LEU A 103 1.39 -25.95 30.11
CA LEU A 103 2.05 -27.22 29.85
C LEU A 103 3.55 -27.16 30.23
N ALA A 104 4.25 -26.08 29.87
CA ALA A 104 5.65 -25.87 30.19
C ALA A 104 5.94 -25.97 31.69
N SER A 105 5.02 -25.51 32.54
CA SER A 105 5.15 -25.58 34.00
C SER A 105 5.04 -27.01 34.55
N SER A 106 4.35 -27.89 33.83
CA SER A 106 4.09 -29.29 34.21
C SER A 106 5.08 -30.29 33.58
N LEU A 107 5.90 -29.83 32.63
CA LEU A 107 6.84 -30.66 31.89
C LEU A 107 7.98 -31.15 32.79
N SER A 108 8.05 -32.47 32.97
CA SER A 108 9.07 -33.14 33.79
C SER A 108 10.34 -33.51 33.00
N GLY A 109 10.54 -32.98 31.78
CA GLY A 109 11.61 -33.34 30.84
C GLY A 109 12.10 -32.12 30.05
N SER A 110 13.16 -32.26 29.27
CA SER A 110 13.85 -31.14 28.61
C SER A 110 13.22 -30.73 27.29
N SER A 111 12.52 -31.63 26.60
CA SER A 111 11.76 -31.30 25.38
C SER A 111 10.55 -32.19 25.12
N ALA A 112 9.57 -31.69 24.39
CA ALA A 112 8.43 -32.47 23.92
C ALA A 112 7.94 -32.02 22.53
N ALA A 113 7.51 -32.98 21.71
CA ALA A 113 6.75 -32.73 20.50
C ALA A 113 5.29 -32.46 20.87
N LEU A 114 4.71 -31.44 20.26
CA LEU A 114 3.33 -31.03 20.43
C LEU A 114 2.56 -31.38 19.16
N SER A 115 1.33 -31.87 19.31
CA SER A 115 0.42 -32.10 18.17
C SER A 115 -0.98 -31.71 18.59
N GLY A 116 -1.65 -30.86 17.81
CA GLY A 116 -3.05 -30.50 18.03
C GLY A 116 -3.96 -31.05 16.93
N ALA A 117 -5.24 -30.75 17.04
CA ALA A 117 -6.20 -30.97 15.96
C ALA A 117 -5.82 -30.15 14.71
N ASP A 118 -6.45 -30.47 13.58
CA ASP A 118 -6.31 -29.73 12.31
C ASP A 118 -4.87 -29.63 11.76
N GLY A 119 -4.01 -30.59 12.12
CA GLY A 119 -2.65 -30.69 11.59
C GLY A 119 -1.64 -29.77 12.25
N ILE A 120 -2.00 -29.10 13.35
CA ILE A 120 -1.09 -28.26 14.14
C ILE A 120 0.04 -29.11 14.72
N LYS A 121 1.29 -28.70 14.51
CA LYS A 121 2.47 -29.36 15.06
C LYS A 121 3.36 -28.37 15.76
N GLY A 122 3.98 -28.79 16.85
CA GLY A 122 4.91 -27.95 17.58
C GLY A 122 6.00 -28.74 18.27
N VAL A 123 6.92 -28.01 18.87
CA VAL A 123 7.96 -28.55 19.74
C VAL A 123 8.23 -27.55 20.84
N ILE A 124 8.44 -28.04 22.06
CA ILE A 124 8.82 -27.23 23.21
C ILE A 124 10.14 -27.75 23.77
N VAL A 125 11.02 -26.81 24.12
CA VAL A 125 12.28 -27.05 24.81
C VAL A 125 12.27 -26.20 26.07
N THR A 126 12.44 -26.84 27.22
CA THR A 126 12.53 -26.14 28.51
C THR A 126 13.99 -25.98 28.90
N GLU A 127 14.38 -24.77 29.30
CA GLU A 127 15.72 -24.49 29.79
C GLU A 127 15.66 -24.20 31.30
N THR A 128 16.54 -24.85 32.05
CA THR A 128 16.48 -24.85 33.52
C THR A 128 17.68 -24.20 34.19
N ASP A 129 18.78 -24.04 33.45
CA ASP A 129 20.01 -23.42 33.95
C ASP A 129 20.30 -22.11 33.20
N ARG A 130 20.59 -21.05 33.94
CA ARG A 130 20.91 -19.72 33.39
C ARG A 130 22.34 -19.66 32.87
N ASP A 131 23.25 -20.48 33.41
CA ASP A 131 24.68 -20.41 33.09
C ASP A 131 25.07 -21.26 31.86
N ASP A 132 24.19 -22.18 31.44
CA ASP A 132 24.38 -23.08 30.29
C ASP A 132 23.46 -22.74 29.08
N VAL A 133 22.93 -21.50 29.03
CA VAL A 133 22.02 -21.07 27.95
C VAL A 133 22.78 -20.88 26.63
N GLU A 134 22.40 -21.68 25.65
CA GLU A 134 22.82 -21.55 24.24
C GLU A 134 21.61 -21.21 23.36
N GLU A 135 21.85 -20.77 22.14
CA GLU A 135 20.79 -20.63 21.14
C GLU A 135 20.15 -21.99 20.82
N VAL A 136 18.85 -21.99 20.54
CA VAL A 136 18.12 -23.22 20.18
C VAL A 136 17.58 -23.08 18.78
N SER A 137 17.93 -24.04 17.92
CA SER A 137 17.45 -24.09 16.55
C SER A 137 16.48 -25.24 16.33
N PHE A 138 15.45 -24.96 15.55
CA PHE A 138 14.39 -25.88 15.15
C PHE A 138 14.35 -25.97 13.63
N ALA A 139 14.04 -27.14 13.07
CA ALA A 139 13.94 -27.30 11.62
C ALA A 139 12.96 -28.40 11.20
N TYR A 140 12.45 -28.29 9.98
CA TYR A 140 11.54 -29.27 9.36
C TYR A 140 11.63 -29.22 7.83
N SER A 141 11.27 -30.34 7.19
CA SER A 141 11.41 -30.49 5.73
C SER A 141 10.16 -30.09 4.95
N SER A 142 8.97 -30.28 5.54
CA SER A 142 7.69 -30.01 4.87
C SER A 142 6.63 -29.53 5.87
N PRO A 143 5.59 -28.79 5.43
CA PRO A 143 4.45 -28.38 6.27
C PRO A 143 3.67 -29.55 6.89
N ASN A 144 3.94 -30.79 6.48
CA ASN A 144 3.37 -31.99 7.10
C ASN A 144 4.34 -32.73 8.04
N ASP A 145 5.60 -32.33 8.12
CA ASP A 145 6.59 -33.01 8.96
C ASP A 145 6.57 -32.49 10.40
N SER A 146 7.07 -33.30 11.33
CA SER A 146 7.30 -32.87 12.72
C SER A 146 8.51 -31.94 12.82
N ILE A 147 8.40 -30.92 13.66
CA ILE A 147 9.50 -30.00 13.95
C ILE A 147 10.52 -30.72 14.83
N SER A 148 11.79 -30.66 14.43
CA SER A 148 12.91 -31.29 15.14
C SER A 148 13.84 -30.24 15.74
N ILE A 149 14.52 -30.59 16.84
CA ILE A 149 15.54 -29.72 17.46
C ILE A 149 16.88 -30.03 16.80
N VAL A 150 17.54 -29.02 16.25
CA VAL A 150 18.77 -29.17 15.46
C VAL A 150 19.89 -28.37 16.10
N LYS A 151 21.06 -29.00 16.27
CA LYS A 151 22.27 -28.35 16.82
C LYS A 151 23.29 -27.94 15.76
N SER A 152 23.30 -28.61 14.60
CA SER A 152 24.21 -28.32 13.49
C SER A 152 23.63 -28.76 12.15
N GLY A 153 24.11 -28.18 11.05
CA GLY A 153 23.64 -28.54 9.70
C GLY A 153 22.28 -27.92 9.33
N LEU A 154 21.95 -26.75 9.87
CA LEU A 154 20.69 -26.05 9.62
C LEU A 154 20.44 -25.78 8.12
N ASP A 155 21.52 -25.55 7.37
CA ASP A 155 21.50 -25.28 5.91
C ASP A 155 20.93 -26.42 5.06
N THR A 156 20.82 -27.62 5.62
CA THR A 156 20.25 -28.80 4.95
C THR A 156 18.73 -28.82 4.99
N TYR A 157 18.11 -28.04 5.88
CA TYR A 157 16.67 -27.97 6.02
C TYR A 157 16.07 -26.82 5.19
N PRO A 158 14.92 -27.05 4.54
CA PRO A 158 14.25 -25.99 3.79
C PRO A 158 13.59 -24.96 4.71
N ARG A 159 13.29 -25.30 5.97
CA ARG A 159 12.70 -24.40 6.95
C ARG A 159 13.39 -24.54 8.28
N SER A 160 13.82 -23.44 8.87
CA SER A 160 14.46 -23.41 10.18
C SER A 160 14.14 -22.15 10.98
N ILE A 161 14.18 -22.27 12.30
CA ILE A 161 13.87 -21.21 13.25
C ILE A 161 14.95 -21.24 14.33
N THR A 162 15.62 -20.13 14.57
CA THR A 162 16.67 -20.00 15.59
C THR A 162 16.24 -18.96 16.61
N VAL A 163 16.09 -19.41 17.86
CA VAL A 163 15.82 -18.56 19.02
C VAL A 163 17.16 -18.19 19.65
N SER A 164 17.44 -16.89 19.71
CA SER A 164 18.72 -16.35 20.18
C SER A 164 18.94 -16.58 21.67
N LYS A 165 20.22 -16.62 22.07
CA LYS A 165 20.60 -16.67 23.48
C LYS A 165 20.04 -15.48 24.27
N GLU A 166 20.04 -14.28 23.67
CA GLU A 166 19.49 -13.07 24.29
C GLU A 166 18.01 -13.24 24.68
N ALA A 167 17.21 -13.91 23.84
CA ALA A 167 15.80 -14.16 24.13
C ALA A 167 15.61 -15.02 25.39
N PHE A 168 16.42 -16.08 25.55
CA PHE A 168 16.42 -16.89 26.76
C PHE A 168 16.85 -16.10 27.99
N GLU A 169 17.92 -15.30 27.91
CA GLU A 169 18.38 -14.47 29.03
C GLU A 169 17.30 -13.48 29.52
N LYS A 170 16.57 -12.86 28.58
CA LYS A 170 15.42 -12.02 28.90
C LYS A 170 14.26 -12.81 29.51
N ALA A 171 14.00 -14.02 29.01
CA ALA A 171 12.97 -14.90 29.57
C ALA A 171 13.28 -15.28 31.03
N PHE A 172 14.54 -15.60 31.35
CA PHE A 172 14.99 -15.89 32.74
C PHE A 172 14.81 -14.72 33.70
N THR A 173 14.77 -13.49 33.19
CA THR A 173 14.57 -12.30 34.03
C THR A 173 13.10 -12.16 34.45
N ASN A 174 12.16 -12.63 33.62
CA ASN A 174 10.73 -12.35 33.77
C ASN A 174 9.86 -13.59 34.04
N ALA A 175 10.42 -14.80 33.89
CA ALA A 175 9.72 -16.07 34.08
C ALA A 175 10.39 -16.96 35.12
N LYS A 176 9.58 -17.70 35.88
CA LYS A 176 10.06 -18.73 36.81
C LYS A 176 10.49 -20.02 36.09
N TYR A 177 9.85 -20.32 34.97
CA TYR A 177 10.12 -21.47 34.12
C TYR A 177 10.36 -20.93 32.71
N VAL A 178 11.53 -21.19 32.14
CA VAL A 178 11.89 -20.71 30.81
C VAL A 178 11.78 -21.85 29.83
N PHE A 179 11.15 -21.57 28.71
CA PHE A 179 11.02 -22.50 27.60
C PHE A 179 11.07 -21.73 26.29
N ALA A 180 11.31 -22.44 25.20
CA ALA A 180 11.02 -22.00 23.85
C ALA A 180 10.10 -23.03 23.20
N ALA A 181 8.92 -22.58 22.79
CA ALA A 181 7.97 -23.37 22.04
C ALA A 181 7.84 -22.79 20.64
N VAL A 182 7.86 -23.68 19.65
CA VAL A 182 7.54 -23.35 18.26
C VAL A 182 6.29 -24.13 17.89
N LEU A 183 5.25 -23.44 17.44
CA LEU A 183 4.04 -24.05 16.89
C LEU A 183 3.86 -23.65 15.43
N ARG A 184 3.32 -24.57 14.65
CA ARG A 184 2.95 -24.36 13.25
C ARG A 184 1.45 -24.56 13.09
N PHE A 185 0.80 -23.55 12.54
CA PHE A 185 -0.62 -23.54 12.19
C PHE A 185 -0.76 -23.61 10.67
N PRO A 186 -1.18 -24.76 10.12
CA PRO A 186 -1.54 -24.86 8.69
C PRO A 186 -2.94 -24.29 8.45
N ASN A 187 -3.27 -23.95 7.21
CA ASN A 187 -4.63 -23.55 6.81
C ASN A 187 -5.22 -22.42 7.65
N PHE A 188 -4.47 -21.34 7.76
CA PHE A 188 -4.82 -20.22 8.60
C PHE A 188 -5.84 -19.29 7.95
N THR A 189 -6.78 -18.79 8.75
CA THR A 189 -7.77 -17.80 8.29
C THR A 189 -7.09 -16.57 7.69
N ARG A 190 -7.67 -16.06 6.60
CA ARG A 190 -7.20 -14.83 5.97
C ARG A 190 -7.57 -13.60 6.78
N ASP A 191 -6.75 -12.56 6.66
CA ASP A 191 -7.02 -11.23 7.21
C ASP A 191 -8.15 -10.53 6.43
N GLU A 192 -8.59 -9.38 6.92
CA GLU A 192 -9.65 -8.59 6.26
C GLU A 192 -9.30 -8.15 4.84
N LEU A 193 -8.00 -8.04 4.53
CA LEU A 193 -7.47 -7.66 3.23
C LEU A 193 -7.30 -8.84 2.26
N ASN A 194 -7.63 -10.07 2.67
CA ASN A 194 -7.43 -11.30 1.90
C ASN A 194 -5.98 -11.49 1.41
N SER A 195 -5.02 -11.11 2.24
CA SER A 195 -3.59 -11.25 1.99
C SER A 195 -3.20 -12.71 1.80
N THR A 196 -2.28 -12.96 0.86
CA THR A 196 -1.80 -14.32 0.58
C THR A 196 -0.69 -14.67 1.56
N ILE A 197 -0.88 -15.74 2.34
CA ILE A 197 0.12 -16.27 3.26
C ILE A 197 0.95 -17.33 2.53
N LEU A 198 2.28 -17.24 2.61
CA LEU A 198 3.20 -18.20 2.01
C LEU A 198 2.94 -19.61 2.55
N ASP A 199 2.73 -20.57 1.65
CA ASP A 199 2.39 -21.96 1.96
C ASP A 199 1.18 -22.16 2.90
N ASN A 200 0.37 -21.11 3.10
CA ASN A 200 -0.74 -21.07 4.06
C ASN A 200 -0.32 -21.50 5.48
N GLU A 201 0.91 -21.14 5.87
CA GLU A 201 1.57 -21.56 7.10
C GLU A 201 1.89 -20.37 8.00
N VAL A 202 1.49 -20.45 9.28
CA VAL A 202 1.85 -19.47 10.31
C VAL A 202 2.66 -20.15 11.41
N LEU A 203 3.79 -19.54 11.76
CA LEU A 203 4.69 -20.01 12.81
C LEU A 203 4.55 -19.15 14.05
N ALA A 204 4.40 -19.76 15.21
CA ALA A 204 4.37 -19.06 16.48
C ALA A 204 5.57 -19.45 17.32
N VAL A 205 6.25 -18.46 17.90
CA VAL A 205 7.36 -18.69 18.83
C VAL A 205 6.98 -18.09 20.17
N ASP A 206 6.89 -18.94 21.19
CA ASP A 206 6.50 -18.55 22.54
C ASP A 206 7.55 -18.94 23.57
N MET A 207 7.73 -18.07 24.57
CA MET A 207 8.57 -18.33 25.74
C MET A 207 7.83 -18.08 27.06
N GLY A 208 6.49 -17.92 27.01
CA GLY A 208 5.62 -17.73 28.16
C GLY A 208 5.67 -16.33 28.79
N VAL A 209 6.52 -15.45 28.24
CA VAL A 209 6.67 -14.04 28.62
C VAL A 209 6.83 -13.17 27.38
N ASN A 210 6.41 -11.91 27.49
CA ASN A 210 6.54 -10.96 26.40
C ASN A 210 8.01 -10.55 26.23
N ILE A 211 8.62 -10.92 25.10
CA ILE A 211 10.00 -10.57 24.77
C ILE A 211 9.99 -9.56 23.61
N THR A 212 10.61 -8.41 23.84
CA THR A 212 10.73 -7.32 22.86
C THR A 212 12.13 -6.70 22.91
N ASN A 213 12.44 -5.89 21.89
CA ASN A 213 13.71 -5.15 21.76
C ASN A 213 14.94 -6.06 21.82
N LEU A 214 14.93 -7.19 21.11
CA LEU A 214 16.10 -8.05 20.94
C LEU A 214 17.12 -7.38 20.02
N THR A 215 18.37 -7.32 20.46
CA THR A 215 19.51 -6.93 19.63
C THR A 215 19.97 -8.09 18.75
N ASP A 216 20.03 -9.28 19.33
CA ASP A 216 20.20 -10.56 18.64
C ASP A 216 18.83 -11.13 18.26
N LYS A 217 18.42 -10.85 17.03
CA LYS A 217 17.08 -11.13 16.50
C LYS A 217 16.84 -12.64 16.34
N ILE A 218 15.58 -13.04 16.43
CA ILE A 218 15.12 -14.39 16.07
C ILE A 218 15.17 -14.52 14.55
N ASN A 219 15.72 -15.62 14.06
CA ASN A 219 15.87 -15.87 12.63
C ASN A 219 14.92 -17.00 12.20
N ILE A 220 14.01 -16.71 11.28
CA ILE A 220 13.15 -17.71 10.63
C ILE A 220 13.58 -17.79 9.17
N HIS A 221 14.13 -18.92 8.75
CA HIS A 221 14.70 -19.10 7.44
C HIS A 221 13.90 -20.09 6.61
N PHE A 222 13.66 -19.72 5.35
CA PHE A 222 12.95 -20.49 4.34
C PHE A 222 13.81 -20.58 3.08
N LYS A 223 14.15 -21.78 2.64
CA LYS A 223 15.07 -22.03 1.54
C LYS A 223 14.36 -22.67 0.35
N ASN A 224 14.75 -22.24 -0.85
CA ASN A 224 14.22 -22.71 -2.14
C ASN A 224 12.69 -22.60 -2.25
N VAL A 225 12.11 -21.53 -1.68
CA VAL A 225 10.66 -21.36 -1.71
C VAL A 225 10.24 -20.72 -3.03
N LYS A 226 9.21 -21.29 -3.65
CA LYS A 226 8.55 -20.70 -4.81
C LYS A 226 7.40 -19.85 -4.33
N TYR A 227 7.43 -18.58 -4.65
CA TYR A 227 6.37 -17.65 -4.31
C TYR A 227 6.09 -16.75 -5.50
N ASP A 228 4.83 -16.30 -5.58
CA ASP A 228 4.37 -15.34 -6.57
C ASP A 228 4.01 -14.05 -5.82
N GLY A 229 4.88 -13.05 -5.89
CA GLY A 229 4.77 -11.80 -5.14
C GLY A 229 6.07 -11.39 -4.44
N ILE A 230 6.04 -10.26 -3.72
CA ILE A 230 7.15 -9.87 -2.82
C ILE A 230 6.86 -10.44 -1.43
N PRO A 231 7.76 -11.25 -0.86
CA PRO A 231 7.59 -11.76 0.49
C PRO A 231 7.87 -10.65 1.51
N SER A 232 7.00 -10.51 2.49
CA SER A 232 7.12 -9.59 3.62
C SER A 232 6.85 -10.38 4.90
N CYS A 233 7.86 -10.50 5.74
CA CYS A 233 7.75 -11.11 7.06
C CYS A 233 6.92 -10.20 7.97
N ARG A 234 5.76 -10.69 8.42
CA ARG A 234 4.88 -9.94 9.31
C ARG A 234 4.56 -10.72 10.56
N SER A 235 4.32 -9.97 11.62
CA SER A 235 3.80 -10.49 12.87
C SER A 235 2.34 -10.11 13.03
N TRP A 236 1.64 -10.62 14.04
CA TRP A 236 0.32 -10.13 14.37
C TRP A 236 0.18 -9.81 15.85
N ASN A 237 -0.83 -8.99 16.19
CA ASN A 237 -1.29 -8.87 17.57
C ASN A 237 -2.47 -9.83 17.82
N SER A 238 -2.56 -10.34 19.05
CA SER A 238 -3.55 -11.34 19.48
C SER A 238 -4.96 -10.76 19.68
N GLU A 239 -5.35 -9.72 18.95
CA GLU A 239 -6.60 -8.99 19.17
C GLU A 239 -7.59 -9.24 18.02
N GLY A 240 -8.66 -9.99 18.29
CA GLY A 240 -9.77 -10.22 17.36
C GLY A 240 -9.86 -11.65 16.82
N VAL A 241 -10.88 -11.89 16.00
CA VAL A 241 -11.17 -13.20 15.38
C VAL A 241 -10.32 -13.44 14.12
N ARG A 242 -9.86 -12.36 13.47
CA ARG A 242 -9.06 -12.40 12.24
C ARG A 242 -7.64 -11.87 12.48
N PRO A 243 -6.66 -12.34 11.70
CA PRO A 243 -5.30 -11.79 11.69
C PRO A 243 -5.29 -10.28 11.43
N HIS A 244 -4.57 -9.51 12.27
CA HIS A 244 -4.12 -8.16 11.90
C HIS A 244 -2.59 -8.13 11.79
N TRP A 245 -2.08 -8.12 10.55
CA TRP A 245 -0.65 -8.21 10.28
C TRP A 245 0.09 -6.88 10.48
N ILE A 246 1.13 -6.89 11.29
CA ILE A 246 1.96 -5.76 11.69
C ILE A 246 3.39 -5.99 11.20
N ASP A 247 3.97 -4.94 10.61
CA ASP A 247 5.33 -4.91 10.05
C ASP A 247 6.39 -4.44 11.09
N ASP A 248 5.98 -4.19 12.33
CA ASP A 248 6.86 -3.63 13.36
C ASP A 248 7.79 -4.70 13.95
N GLY A 249 9.08 -4.37 14.05
CA GLY A 249 10.09 -5.21 14.68
C GLY A 249 10.59 -6.42 13.87
N CYS A 250 10.08 -6.69 12.66
CA CYS A 250 10.56 -7.76 11.79
C CYS A 250 11.16 -7.21 10.49
N GLU A 251 12.30 -7.76 10.08
CA GLU A 251 12.98 -7.39 8.83
C GLU A 251 13.01 -8.59 7.88
N THR A 252 12.70 -8.34 6.61
CA THR A 252 12.69 -9.38 5.58
C THR A 252 13.98 -9.32 4.77
N VAL A 253 14.78 -10.38 4.83
CA VAL A 253 16.04 -10.51 4.09
C VAL A 253 15.88 -11.57 3.01
N ILE A 254 16.01 -11.18 1.74
CA ILE A 254 15.91 -12.09 0.59
C ILE A 254 17.31 -12.31 0.03
N SER A 255 17.73 -13.57 -0.10
CA SER A 255 19.04 -13.93 -0.65
C SER A 255 18.95 -15.23 -1.45
N ASP A 256 19.34 -15.21 -2.73
CA ASP A 256 19.45 -16.40 -3.60
C ASP A 256 18.25 -17.38 -3.55
N GLY A 257 17.01 -16.87 -3.58
CA GLY A 257 15.79 -17.69 -3.53
C GLY A 257 15.46 -18.26 -2.14
N SER A 258 16.10 -17.74 -1.09
CA SER A 258 15.76 -17.94 0.32
C SER A 258 15.23 -16.66 0.95
N ILE A 259 14.33 -16.81 1.92
CA ILE A 259 13.73 -15.73 2.70
C ILE A 259 14.12 -15.93 4.15
N THR A 260 14.67 -14.91 4.78
CA THR A 260 14.99 -14.90 6.22
C THR A 260 14.25 -13.76 6.90
N CYS A 261 13.40 -14.09 7.86
CA CYS A 261 12.73 -13.13 8.73
C CYS A 261 13.57 -12.92 9.99
N GLN A 262 14.01 -11.69 10.23
CA GLN A 262 14.75 -11.31 11.43
C GLN A 262 13.86 -10.46 12.34
N CYS A 263 13.38 -11.03 13.44
CA CYS A 263 12.42 -10.37 14.33
C CYS A 263 13.02 -10.02 15.69
N SER A 264 12.72 -8.81 16.20
CA SER A 264 13.20 -8.30 17.48
C SER A 264 12.26 -8.55 18.66
N HIS A 265 11.15 -9.25 18.42
CA HIS A 265 10.15 -9.64 19.43
C HIS A 265 9.67 -11.08 19.17
N LEU A 266 8.96 -11.65 20.15
CA LEU A 266 8.32 -12.96 20.07
C LEU A 266 6.80 -12.81 19.97
N THR A 267 6.22 -13.29 18.87
CA THR A 267 4.77 -13.32 18.61
C THR A 267 4.46 -14.48 17.64
N PHE A 268 3.41 -14.34 16.83
CA PHE A 268 3.14 -15.20 15.68
C PHE A 268 3.66 -14.52 14.42
N PHE A 269 4.22 -15.30 13.51
CA PHE A 269 4.93 -14.87 12.32
C PHE A 269 4.39 -15.58 11.08
N SER A 270 4.19 -14.82 10.01
CA SER A 270 3.90 -15.36 8.68
C SER A 270 4.63 -14.54 7.61
N ILE A 271 4.80 -15.11 6.43
CA ILE A 271 5.26 -14.35 5.26
C ILE A 271 4.04 -14.01 4.43
N LEU A 272 3.72 -12.72 4.32
CA LEU A 272 2.71 -12.20 3.42
C LEU A 272 3.31 -11.98 2.03
N LEU A 273 2.60 -12.43 1.00
CA LEU A 273 2.95 -12.19 -0.40
C LEU A 273 2.14 -11.01 -0.91
N THR A 274 2.83 -9.90 -1.20
CA THR A 274 2.23 -8.77 -1.92
C THR A 274 2.17 -9.11 -3.41
N PRO A 275 1.03 -8.98 -4.10
CA PRO A 275 0.90 -9.33 -5.51
C PRO A 275 1.88 -8.55 -6.40
N LEU A 276 2.56 -9.21 -7.35
CA LEU A 276 3.43 -8.58 -8.36
C LEU A 276 2.70 -7.52 -9.20
N ASN A 277 1.38 -7.66 -9.39
CA ASN A 277 0.59 -6.69 -10.16
C ASN A 277 0.42 -5.34 -9.45
N GLU A 278 0.80 -5.22 -8.18
CA GLU A 278 0.79 -3.94 -7.44
C GLU A 278 2.14 -3.20 -7.48
N THR A 279 3.24 -3.87 -7.83
CA THR A 279 4.59 -3.30 -7.73
C THR A 279 4.98 -2.56 -9.02
N ILE A 280 5.78 -1.50 -8.88
CA ILE A 280 6.31 -0.72 -10.00
C ILE A 280 7.82 -0.93 -10.01
N SER A 281 8.37 -1.31 -11.18
CA SER A 281 9.81 -1.51 -11.35
C SER A 281 10.59 -0.26 -10.95
N ILE A 282 11.71 -0.42 -10.23
CA ILE A 282 12.58 0.67 -9.75
C ILE A 282 12.94 1.71 -10.84
N PRO A 283 13.37 1.31 -12.06
CA PRO A 283 13.63 2.28 -13.14
C PRO A 283 12.37 3.06 -13.55
N ASP A 284 11.20 2.42 -13.60
CA ASP A 284 9.94 3.10 -13.92
C ASP A 284 9.51 4.05 -12.80
N LEU A 285 9.65 3.65 -11.53
CA LEU A 285 9.33 4.51 -10.39
C LEU A 285 10.25 5.74 -10.36
N ASN A 286 11.54 5.57 -10.60
CA ASN A 286 12.49 6.68 -10.63
C ASN A 286 12.24 7.63 -11.83
N ASN A 287 11.98 7.07 -13.00
CA ASN A 287 11.62 7.84 -14.20
C ASN A 287 10.32 8.61 -13.98
N LEU A 288 9.26 7.95 -13.48
CA LEU A 288 7.96 8.57 -13.27
C LEU A 288 8.04 9.65 -12.17
N THR A 289 8.81 9.42 -11.10
CA THR A 289 9.07 10.42 -10.07
C THR A 289 9.79 11.65 -10.65
N THR A 290 10.83 11.44 -11.45
CA THR A 290 11.59 12.51 -12.09
C THR A 290 10.71 13.33 -13.05
N ILE A 291 9.94 12.65 -13.91
CA ILE A 291 9.02 13.29 -14.85
C ILE A 291 7.97 14.09 -14.07
N THR A 292 7.40 13.53 -13.00
CA THR A 292 6.38 14.21 -12.21
C THR A 292 6.96 15.43 -11.48
N GLN A 293 8.17 15.34 -10.92
CA GLN A 293 8.82 16.48 -10.26
C GLN A 293 9.07 17.65 -11.23
N VAL A 294 9.66 17.36 -12.39
CA VAL A 294 9.90 18.36 -13.44
C VAL A 294 8.58 18.90 -13.97
N GLY A 295 7.61 18.03 -14.19
CA GLY A 295 6.29 18.34 -14.70
C GLY A 295 5.48 19.26 -13.79
N CYS A 296 5.38 18.91 -12.50
CA CYS A 296 4.75 19.76 -11.49
C CYS A 296 5.45 21.11 -11.38
N GLY A 297 6.79 21.14 -11.39
CA GLY A 297 7.57 22.38 -11.39
C GLY A 297 7.25 23.30 -12.58
N LEU A 298 7.25 22.74 -13.79
CA LEU A 298 6.93 23.47 -15.01
C LEU A 298 5.48 23.96 -15.03
N SER A 299 4.54 23.13 -14.59
CA SER A 299 3.13 23.48 -14.48
C SER A 299 2.93 24.66 -13.52
N MET A 300 3.51 24.59 -12.32
CA MET A 300 3.45 25.70 -11.35
C MET A 300 4.03 27.00 -11.88
N PHE A 301 5.14 26.95 -12.64
CA PHE A 301 5.74 28.13 -13.24
C PHE A 301 4.74 28.91 -14.12
N PHE A 302 4.05 28.21 -15.03
CA PHE A 302 3.04 28.85 -15.88
C PHE A 302 1.80 29.32 -15.11
N LEU A 303 1.36 28.56 -14.09
CA LEU A 303 0.26 28.97 -13.21
C LEU A 303 0.59 30.25 -12.43
N CYS A 304 1.82 30.36 -11.90
CA CYS A 304 2.32 31.55 -11.22
C CYS A 304 2.36 32.76 -12.15
N ILE A 305 2.83 32.60 -13.40
CA ILE A 305 2.81 33.67 -14.40
C ILE A 305 1.37 34.12 -14.67
N ALA A 306 0.43 33.19 -14.84
CA ALA A 306 -0.99 33.53 -15.08
C ALA A 306 -1.59 34.35 -13.92
N LEU A 307 -1.35 33.91 -12.67
CA LEU A 307 -1.81 34.60 -11.47
C LEU A 307 -1.14 35.97 -11.29
N PHE A 308 0.16 36.07 -11.57
CA PHE A 308 0.90 37.33 -11.52
C PHE A 308 0.40 38.32 -12.57
N MET A 309 0.18 37.87 -13.82
CA MET A 309 -0.43 38.69 -14.86
C MET A 309 -1.83 39.17 -14.46
N HIS A 310 -2.64 38.31 -13.84
CA HIS A 310 -3.94 38.71 -13.31
C HIS A 310 -3.85 39.78 -12.23
N TYR A 311 -2.89 39.64 -11.31
CA TYR A 311 -2.63 40.62 -10.27
C TYR A 311 -2.26 41.99 -10.85
N LEU A 312 -1.40 42.03 -11.89
CA LEU A 312 -1.03 43.27 -12.57
C LEU A 312 -2.20 43.91 -13.35
N LEU A 313 -3.03 43.08 -13.98
CA LEU A 313 -4.16 43.52 -14.81
C LEU A 313 -5.45 43.78 -14.01
N ARG A 314 -5.40 43.76 -12.67
CA ARG A 314 -6.55 43.87 -11.74
C ARG A 314 -7.42 45.11 -11.98
N LYS A 315 -6.90 46.16 -12.62
CA LYS A 315 -7.66 47.36 -13.00
C LYS A 315 -8.77 47.07 -14.03
N THR A 316 -8.72 45.93 -14.72
CA THR A 316 -9.72 45.53 -15.71
C THR A 316 -10.80 44.65 -15.07
N LYS A 317 -12.09 44.98 -15.25
CA LYS A 317 -13.22 44.19 -14.69
C LYS A 317 -13.16 42.70 -15.15
N ALA A 318 -12.80 41.76 -14.29
CA ALA A 318 -12.73 40.34 -14.66
C ALA A 318 -14.10 39.79 -15.09
N THR A 319 -14.15 39.02 -16.19
CA THR A 319 -15.36 38.31 -16.64
C THR A 319 -15.69 37.16 -15.68
N ILE A 320 -16.91 36.64 -15.76
CA ILE A 320 -17.32 35.46 -14.97
C ILE A 320 -16.38 34.28 -15.25
N THR A 321 -16.05 34.04 -16.53
CA THR A 321 -15.12 33.00 -16.97
C THR A 321 -13.74 33.17 -16.36
N THR A 322 -13.17 34.38 -16.36
CA THR A 322 -11.85 34.63 -15.75
C THR A 322 -11.88 34.40 -14.24
N LYS A 323 -12.97 34.76 -13.54
CA LYS A 323 -13.07 34.55 -12.08
C LYS A 323 -13.08 33.07 -11.71
N ILE A 324 -13.83 32.25 -12.45
CA ILE A 324 -13.86 30.79 -12.26
C ILE A 324 -12.48 30.19 -12.56
N LEU A 325 -11.86 30.60 -13.67
CA LEU A 325 -10.52 30.16 -14.05
C LEU A 325 -9.47 30.48 -12.98
N ILE A 326 -9.53 31.65 -12.32
CA ILE A 326 -8.58 32.00 -11.26
C ILE A 326 -8.69 31.06 -10.05
N HIS A 327 -9.89 30.63 -9.66
CA HIS A 327 -10.04 29.63 -8.60
C HIS A 327 -9.43 28.28 -9.00
N LEU A 328 -9.63 27.86 -10.25
CA LEU A 328 -9.01 26.66 -10.80
C LEU A 328 -7.48 26.75 -10.80
N LEU A 329 -6.90 27.90 -11.22
CA LEU A 329 -5.46 28.14 -11.20
C LEU A 329 -4.88 28.01 -9.77
N TRP A 330 -5.58 28.55 -8.76
CA TRP A 330 -5.18 28.41 -7.36
C TRP A 330 -5.28 26.97 -6.84
N ALA A 331 -6.38 26.26 -7.14
CA ALA A 331 -6.55 24.87 -6.73
C ALA A 331 -5.44 23.98 -7.32
N MET A 332 -5.15 24.14 -8.62
CA MET A 332 -4.10 23.38 -9.31
C MET A 332 -2.69 23.73 -8.82
N LEU A 333 -2.42 25.01 -8.53
CA LEU A 333 -1.14 25.43 -7.96
C LEU A 333 -0.89 24.76 -6.60
N LEU A 334 -1.91 24.76 -5.73
CA LEU A 334 -1.82 24.14 -4.41
C LEU A 334 -1.73 22.61 -4.48
N LEU A 335 -2.40 21.98 -5.45
CA LEU A 335 -2.26 20.55 -5.72
C LEU A 335 -0.82 20.19 -6.11
N ASN A 336 -0.22 20.91 -7.08
CA ASN A 336 1.16 20.64 -7.50
C ASN A 336 2.16 20.90 -6.36
N LEU A 337 1.93 21.95 -5.57
CA LEU A 337 2.77 22.29 -4.43
C LEU A 337 2.70 21.20 -3.34
N THR A 338 1.50 20.77 -2.96
CA THR A 338 1.32 19.71 -1.96
C THR A 338 1.89 18.38 -2.45
N PHE A 339 1.72 18.04 -3.73
CA PHE A 339 2.33 16.86 -4.33
C PHE A 339 3.86 16.85 -4.20
N LEU A 340 4.53 17.97 -4.55
CA LEU A 340 5.99 18.06 -4.47
C LEU A 340 6.54 18.02 -3.04
N ILE A 341 5.82 18.61 -2.09
CA ILE A 341 6.24 18.62 -0.68
C ILE A 341 5.91 17.29 0.01
N ASN A 342 4.98 16.49 -0.52
CA ASN A 342 4.49 15.27 0.12
C ASN A 342 5.63 14.29 0.47
N ALA A 343 6.49 13.96 -0.50
CA ALA A 343 7.60 13.04 -0.27
C ALA A 343 8.55 13.55 0.84
N SER A 344 8.83 14.86 0.86
CA SER A 344 9.65 15.47 1.91
C SER A 344 9.00 15.35 3.28
N VAL A 345 7.68 15.56 3.38
CA VAL A 345 6.95 15.46 4.65
C VAL A 345 6.83 14.01 5.12
N ALA A 346 6.61 13.07 4.22
CA ALA A 346 6.59 11.65 4.55
C ALA A 346 7.93 11.18 5.15
N ASN A 347 9.05 11.72 4.67
CA ASN A 347 10.38 11.41 5.18
C ASN A 347 10.69 12.02 6.57
N LEU A 348 9.92 13.00 7.03
CA LEU A 348 10.07 13.56 8.38
C LEU A 348 9.54 12.62 9.49
N ASN A 349 8.87 11.52 9.14
CA ASN A 349 8.25 10.54 10.06
C ASN A 349 7.36 11.17 11.14
N HIS A 350 6.79 12.36 10.89
CA HIS A 350 5.89 13.03 11.82
C HIS A 350 4.44 12.69 11.49
N THR A 351 3.81 11.83 12.31
CA THR A 351 2.48 11.24 12.04
C THR A 351 1.39 12.29 11.78
N VAL A 352 1.27 13.30 12.63
CA VAL A 352 0.27 14.38 12.48
C VAL A 352 0.55 15.22 11.24
N GLY A 353 1.82 15.48 10.93
CA GLY A 353 2.23 16.25 9.76
C GLY A 353 1.87 15.52 8.46
N CYS A 354 2.07 14.19 8.45
CA CYS A 354 1.72 13.34 7.33
C CYS A 354 0.20 13.29 7.11
N LYS A 355 -0.59 13.16 8.18
CA LYS A 355 -2.07 13.22 8.11
C LYS A 355 -2.57 14.53 7.52
N ILE A 356 -2.03 15.67 7.97
CA ILE A 356 -2.39 16.99 7.44
C ILE A 356 -2.00 17.12 5.96
N MET A 357 -0.81 16.65 5.58
CA MET A 357 -0.34 16.70 4.20
C MET A 357 -1.20 15.82 3.27
N ALA A 358 -1.51 14.59 3.68
CA ALA A 358 -2.39 13.69 2.95
C ALA A 358 -3.78 14.31 2.73
N ALA A 359 -4.38 14.87 3.80
CA ALA A 359 -5.66 15.56 3.73
C ALA A 359 -5.62 16.80 2.82
N ALA A 360 -4.55 17.60 2.91
CA ALA A 360 -4.38 18.78 2.07
C ALA A 360 -4.23 18.42 0.59
N MET A 361 -3.38 17.44 0.27
CA MET A 361 -3.21 16.96 -1.10
C MET A 361 -4.53 16.41 -1.66
N HIS A 362 -5.23 15.55 -0.90
CA HIS A 362 -6.52 15.00 -1.30
C HIS A 362 -7.57 16.11 -1.53
N TYR A 363 -7.65 17.10 -0.64
CA TYR A 363 -8.55 18.24 -0.79
C TYR A 363 -8.28 19.03 -2.07
N PHE A 364 -7.03 19.42 -2.33
CA PHE A 364 -6.72 20.21 -3.53
C PHE A 364 -6.91 19.41 -4.82
N MET A 365 -6.76 18.09 -4.76
CA MET A 365 -7.04 17.18 -5.86
C MET A 365 -8.54 17.18 -6.19
N LEU A 366 -9.39 16.90 -5.21
CA LEU A 366 -10.86 16.95 -5.37
C LEU A 366 -11.35 18.34 -5.79
N ALA A 367 -10.79 19.40 -5.20
CA ALA A 367 -11.12 20.78 -5.56
C ALA A 367 -10.76 21.09 -7.00
N THR A 368 -9.58 20.67 -7.47
CA THR A 368 -9.14 20.87 -8.86
C THR A 368 -10.09 20.19 -9.84
N LEU A 369 -10.46 18.93 -9.58
CA LEU A 369 -11.45 18.20 -10.40
C LEU A 369 -12.80 18.89 -10.44
N THR A 370 -13.28 19.35 -9.28
CA THR A 370 -14.57 20.05 -9.18
C THR A 370 -14.54 21.37 -9.94
N TRP A 371 -13.44 22.13 -9.83
CA TRP A 371 -13.25 23.36 -10.58
C TRP A 371 -13.13 23.13 -12.09
N PHE A 372 -12.53 22.02 -12.52
CA PHE A 372 -12.54 21.61 -13.92
C PHE A 372 -13.95 21.32 -14.42
N ALA A 373 -14.74 20.54 -13.68
CA ALA A 373 -16.14 20.27 -13.99
C ALA A 373 -16.95 21.58 -14.09
N MET A 374 -16.75 22.50 -13.16
CA MET A 374 -17.46 23.78 -13.14
C MET A 374 -17.03 24.72 -14.26
N GLN A 375 -15.76 24.68 -14.67
CA GLN A 375 -15.28 25.41 -15.84
C GLN A 375 -15.92 24.84 -17.12
N ALA A 376 -16.01 23.52 -17.26
CA ALA A 376 -16.67 22.87 -18.40
C ALA A 376 -18.18 23.16 -18.43
N PHE A 377 -18.85 23.09 -17.28
CA PHE A 377 -20.25 23.46 -17.13
C PHE A 377 -20.49 24.93 -17.48
N HIS A 378 -19.63 25.83 -17.02
CA HIS A 378 -19.73 27.26 -17.32
C HIS A 378 -19.60 27.53 -18.82
N LEU A 379 -18.68 26.86 -19.51
CA LEU A 379 -18.53 26.94 -20.96
C LEU A 379 -19.81 26.47 -21.68
N CYS A 380 -20.35 25.32 -21.26
CA CYS A 380 -21.61 24.79 -21.79
C CYS A 380 -22.78 25.78 -21.60
N LEU A 381 -22.90 26.36 -20.41
CA LEU A 381 -23.94 27.35 -20.09
C LEU A 381 -23.77 28.64 -20.91
N GLN A 382 -22.53 29.11 -21.08
CA GLN A 382 -22.24 30.30 -21.88
C GLN A 382 -22.67 30.12 -23.34
N MET A 383 -22.47 28.92 -23.90
CA MET A 383 -22.92 28.57 -25.25
C MET A 383 -24.45 28.46 -25.34
N TYR A 384 -25.08 27.77 -24.38
CA TYR A 384 -26.53 27.58 -24.37
C TYR A 384 -27.32 28.88 -24.15
N SER A 385 -26.85 29.76 -23.27
CA SER A 385 -27.53 31.02 -22.91
C SER A 385 -27.14 32.21 -23.80
N GLY A 386 -26.46 31.98 -24.93
CA GLY A 386 -26.02 33.06 -25.83
C GLY A 386 -25.13 34.10 -25.14
N GLY A 387 -24.39 33.71 -24.10
CA GLY A 387 -23.52 34.59 -23.30
C GLY A 387 -24.18 35.33 -22.13
N ASN A 388 -25.51 35.32 -21.99
CA ASN A 388 -26.22 36.05 -20.92
C ASN A 388 -26.68 35.11 -19.79
N ILE A 389 -25.81 34.90 -18.80
CA ILE A 389 -26.14 34.10 -17.61
C ILE A 389 -26.92 34.98 -16.62
N LEU A 390 -28.26 34.80 -16.57
CA LEU A 390 -29.16 35.57 -15.69
C LEU A 390 -29.18 35.11 -14.21
N ILE A 391 -28.23 34.26 -13.80
CA ILE A 391 -28.19 33.73 -12.44
C ILE A 391 -27.58 34.75 -11.49
N LYS A 392 -28.40 35.29 -10.58
CA LYS A 392 -27.94 36.21 -9.52
C LYS A 392 -26.87 35.55 -8.64
N ARG A 393 -25.74 36.23 -8.45
CA ARG A 393 -24.57 35.76 -7.66
C ARG A 393 -24.02 34.40 -8.12
N TYR A 394 -24.06 34.11 -9.41
CA TYR A 394 -23.56 32.86 -10.01
C TYR A 394 -22.18 32.42 -9.51
N VAL A 395 -21.17 33.31 -9.59
CA VAL A 395 -19.79 33.00 -9.18
C VAL A 395 -19.72 32.58 -7.71
N LEU A 396 -20.44 33.27 -6.82
CA LEU A 396 -20.45 32.91 -5.40
C LEU A 396 -21.02 31.51 -5.18
N LYS A 397 -22.14 31.18 -5.83
CA LYS A 397 -22.76 29.85 -5.72
C LYS A 397 -21.80 28.76 -6.20
N VAL A 398 -21.21 28.94 -7.38
CA VAL A 398 -20.23 27.99 -7.93
C VAL A 398 -19.01 27.86 -7.00
N SER A 399 -18.48 28.96 -6.48
CA SER A 399 -17.34 28.93 -5.55
C SER A 399 -17.67 28.18 -4.25
N VAL A 400 -18.83 28.44 -3.64
CA VAL A 400 -19.25 27.75 -2.41
C VAL A 400 -19.40 26.26 -2.66
N THR A 401 -20.05 25.86 -3.76
CA THR A 401 -20.21 24.44 -4.10
C THR A 401 -18.87 23.77 -4.40
N SER A 402 -17.99 24.42 -5.16
CA SER A 402 -16.74 23.82 -5.64
C SER A 402 -15.68 23.65 -4.56
N TRP A 403 -15.63 24.56 -3.59
CA TRP A 403 -14.74 24.43 -2.43
C TRP A 403 -15.38 23.62 -1.30
N GLY A 404 -16.71 23.74 -1.13
CA GLY A 404 -17.46 23.10 -0.05
C GLY A 404 -17.55 21.59 -0.17
N ILE A 405 -17.84 21.05 -1.36
CA ILE A 405 -17.98 19.59 -1.57
C ILE A 405 -16.66 18.85 -1.22
N PRO A 406 -15.49 19.23 -1.79
CA PRO A 406 -14.20 18.63 -1.39
C PRO A 406 -13.89 18.77 0.10
N SER A 407 -14.23 19.93 0.69
CA SER A 407 -13.97 20.20 2.11
C SER A 407 -14.77 19.25 3.01
N LEU A 408 -16.05 19.05 2.71
CA LEU A 408 -16.92 18.13 3.46
C LEU A 408 -16.35 16.70 3.45
N ILE A 409 -15.98 16.21 2.28
CA ILE A 409 -15.42 14.86 2.10
C ILE A 409 -14.15 14.69 2.94
N VAL A 410 -13.21 15.63 2.82
CA VAL A 410 -11.91 15.53 3.51
C VAL A 410 -12.07 15.67 5.03
N ILE A 411 -12.97 16.54 5.52
CA ILE A 411 -13.23 16.70 6.96
C ILE A 411 -13.79 15.40 7.55
N VAL A 412 -14.72 14.74 6.86
CA VAL A 412 -15.26 13.44 7.32
C VAL A 412 -14.13 12.41 7.40
N LEU A 413 -13.32 12.27 6.35
CA LEU A 413 -12.20 11.32 6.33
C LEU A 413 -11.12 11.61 7.37
N LEU A 414 -10.86 12.90 7.64
CA LEU A 414 -9.92 13.31 8.68
C LEU A 414 -10.46 12.98 10.07
N SER A 415 -11.78 13.06 10.27
CA SER A 415 -12.45 12.76 11.53
C SER A 415 -12.46 11.26 11.86
N VAL A 416 -12.50 10.40 10.83
CA VAL A 416 -12.45 8.93 10.99
C VAL A 416 -11.01 8.36 10.89
N ASP A 417 -10.00 9.24 10.93
CA ASP A 417 -8.58 8.91 10.94
C ASP A 417 -8.10 8.03 9.77
N LYS A 418 -8.63 8.27 8.55
CA LYS A 418 -8.33 7.48 7.34
C LYS A 418 -7.14 7.98 6.53
N TYR A 419 -6.37 8.91 7.08
CA TYR A 419 -5.14 9.43 6.46
C TYR A 419 -3.92 8.95 7.24
N GLY A 420 -2.81 8.75 6.55
CA GLY A 420 -1.57 8.31 7.16
C GLY A 420 -0.42 8.21 6.17
N GLN A 421 0.57 7.42 6.54
CA GLN A 421 1.73 7.16 5.70
C GLN A 421 1.50 5.89 4.90
N GLN A 422 1.68 5.98 3.58
CA GLN A 422 1.65 4.86 2.66
C GLN A 422 3.08 4.60 2.16
N VAL A 423 3.44 3.32 2.08
CA VAL A 423 4.74 2.88 1.58
C VAL A 423 4.52 2.24 0.23
N ILE A 424 5.14 2.79 -0.81
CA ILE A 424 5.15 2.20 -2.15
C ILE A 424 6.31 1.22 -2.18
N HIS A 425 5.98 -0.07 -2.20
CA HIS A 425 6.95 -1.15 -2.24
C HIS A 425 7.53 -1.31 -3.65
N THR A 426 8.85 -1.39 -3.74
CA THR A 426 9.60 -1.68 -4.97
C THR A 426 10.10 -3.12 -4.97
N ASP A 427 10.35 -3.66 -6.16
CA ASP A 427 10.74 -5.07 -6.39
C ASP A 427 11.98 -5.53 -5.58
N GLU A 428 12.80 -4.62 -5.06
CA GLU A 428 14.01 -4.95 -4.27
C GLU A 428 13.96 -4.54 -2.78
N GLY A 429 12.79 -4.18 -2.20
CA GLY A 429 12.59 -3.99 -0.75
C GLY A 429 13.40 -2.87 -0.05
N ALA A 430 14.53 -2.43 -0.62
CA ALA A 430 15.51 -1.50 -0.07
C ALA A 430 15.21 -0.03 -0.42
N ASN A 431 14.38 0.21 -1.44
CA ASN A 431 14.03 1.55 -1.93
C ASN A 431 12.52 1.79 -1.81
N ASN A 432 11.97 1.59 -0.62
CA ASN A 432 10.59 1.89 -0.32
C ASN A 432 10.36 3.41 -0.32
N VAL A 433 9.48 3.90 -1.21
CA VAL A 433 9.14 5.33 -1.28
C VAL A 433 7.98 5.60 -0.32
N LYS A 434 8.21 6.49 0.65
CA LYS A 434 7.18 6.93 1.60
C LYS A 434 6.39 8.10 1.03
N MET A 435 5.07 8.05 1.13
CA MET A 435 4.16 9.11 0.74
C MET A 435 3.05 9.25 1.77
N CYS A 436 2.56 10.47 2.03
CA CYS A 436 1.40 10.67 2.88
C CYS A 436 0.12 10.58 2.04
N TRP A 437 -0.76 9.64 2.37
CA TRP A 437 -1.96 9.35 1.59
C TRP A 437 -3.08 8.70 2.43
N ILE A 438 -4.17 8.30 1.76
CA ILE A 438 -5.27 7.51 2.33
C ILE A 438 -4.75 6.09 2.61
N THR A 439 -4.96 5.60 3.82
CA THR A 439 -4.42 4.29 4.26
C THR A 439 -5.35 3.12 3.96
N ASP A 440 -6.64 3.40 3.81
CA ASP A 440 -7.70 2.40 3.65
C ASP A 440 -8.08 2.27 2.16
N GLY A 441 -7.96 1.04 1.63
CA GLY A 441 -8.18 0.73 0.23
C GLY A 441 -9.63 0.94 -0.23
N ASP A 442 -10.61 0.57 0.59
CA ASP A 442 -12.04 0.73 0.27
C ASP A 442 -12.42 2.22 0.26
N VAL A 443 -11.90 2.97 1.25
CA VAL A 443 -12.08 4.42 1.30
C VAL A 443 -11.43 5.08 0.08
N GLN A 444 -10.23 4.66 -0.31
CA GLN A 444 -9.60 5.15 -1.53
C GLN A 444 -10.46 4.85 -2.76
N TYR A 445 -10.99 3.63 -2.89
CA TYR A 445 -11.81 3.25 -4.04
C TYR A 445 -13.09 4.09 -4.12
N ILE A 446 -13.83 4.22 -3.03
CA ILE A 446 -15.12 4.93 -3.03
C ILE A 446 -14.92 6.43 -3.18
N VAL A 447 -14.04 7.01 -2.37
CA VAL A 447 -14.00 8.47 -2.17
C VAL A 447 -13.07 9.16 -3.16
N ASN A 448 -12.03 8.46 -3.62
CA ASN A 448 -11.12 8.97 -4.63
C ASN A 448 -11.54 8.51 -6.03
N ILE A 449 -11.52 7.19 -6.31
CA ILE A 449 -11.84 6.63 -7.63
C ILE A 449 -13.30 6.89 -8.01
N GLY A 450 -14.24 6.67 -7.10
CA GLY A 450 -15.66 6.98 -7.32
C GLY A 450 -15.89 8.46 -7.68
N TYR A 451 -15.20 9.38 -6.98
CA TYR A 451 -15.29 10.82 -7.29
C TYR A 451 -14.72 11.15 -8.67
N TYR A 452 -13.59 10.55 -9.04
CA TYR A 452 -13.01 10.70 -10.38
C TYR A 452 -13.97 10.26 -11.47
N VAL A 453 -14.55 9.07 -11.35
CA VAL A 453 -15.48 8.53 -12.35
C VAL A 453 -16.69 9.46 -12.49
N LEU A 454 -17.25 9.93 -11.38
CA LEU A 454 -18.39 10.86 -11.39
C LEU A 454 -18.06 12.16 -12.16
N ILE A 455 -16.94 12.79 -11.83
CA ILE A 455 -16.51 14.04 -12.47
C ILE A 455 -16.15 13.82 -13.94
N PHE A 456 -15.51 12.68 -14.26
CA PHE A 456 -15.16 12.31 -15.62
C PHE A 456 -16.41 12.17 -16.50
N VAL A 457 -17.41 11.39 -16.07
CA VAL A 457 -18.67 11.21 -16.81
C VAL A 457 -19.36 12.55 -17.04
N PHE A 458 -19.42 13.40 -16.02
CA PHE A 458 -20.00 14.74 -16.14
C PHE A 458 -19.24 15.60 -17.16
N THR A 459 -17.92 15.69 -17.02
CA THR A 459 -17.07 16.53 -17.87
C THR A 459 -17.06 16.02 -19.32
N PHE A 460 -16.97 14.71 -19.52
CA PHE A 460 -17.05 14.08 -20.83
C PHE A 460 -18.39 14.35 -21.51
N SER A 461 -19.49 14.26 -20.77
CA SER A 461 -20.83 14.60 -21.30
C SER A 461 -20.91 16.06 -21.76
N THR A 462 -20.36 17.00 -20.98
CA THR A 462 -20.30 18.42 -21.39
C THR A 462 -19.43 18.63 -22.63
N LEU A 463 -18.33 17.90 -22.75
CA LEU A 463 -17.45 17.94 -23.92
C LEU A 463 -18.19 17.45 -25.16
N VAL A 464 -18.92 16.33 -25.08
CA VAL A 464 -19.73 15.82 -26.19
C VAL A 464 -20.77 16.85 -26.63
N ILE A 465 -21.49 17.48 -25.69
CA ILE A 465 -22.47 18.53 -26.00
C ILE A 465 -21.82 19.71 -26.73
N ILE A 466 -20.69 20.20 -26.23
CA ILE A 466 -19.94 21.32 -26.82
C ILE A 466 -19.46 20.96 -28.23
N LEU A 467 -18.93 19.75 -28.43
CA LEU A 467 -18.48 19.27 -29.74
C LEU A 467 -19.65 19.14 -30.72
N THR A 468 -20.75 18.48 -30.34
CA THR A 468 -21.94 18.34 -31.19
C THR A 468 -22.45 19.70 -31.63
N TRP A 469 -22.55 20.65 -30.70
CA TRP A 469 -22.98 22.00 -31.02
C TRP A 469 -22.02 22.71 -31.98
N PHE A 470 -20.70 22.56 -31.78
CA PHE A 470 -19.69 23.13 -32.68
C PHE A 470 -19.80 22.54 -34.09
N PHE A 471 -19.95 21.22 -34.22
CA PHE A 471 -20.14 20.55 -35.51
C PHE A 471 -21.44 21.02 -36.19
N CYS A 472 -22.54 21.18 -35.44
CA CYS A 472 -23.80 21.71 -35.96
C CYS A 472 -23.65 23.15 -36.46
N LEU A 473 -22.99 24.04 -35.71
CA LEU A 473 -22.78 25.43 -36.13
C LEU A 473 -21.86 25.57 -37.36
N LYS A 474 -20.81 24.76 -37.43
CA LYS A 474 -19.88 24.78 -38.57
C LYS A 474 -20.56 24.29 -39.85
N LYS A 475 -21.53 23.38 -39.75
CA LYS A 475 -22.36 22.94 -40.88
C LYS A 475 -23.29 24.03 -41.41
N THR A 476 -23.71 24.97 -40.56
CA THR A 476 -24.62 26.07 -40.92
C THR A 476 -23.91 27.31 -41.46
N ASN A 477 -22.64 27.55 -41.11
CA ASN A 477 -21.89 28.78 -41.45
C ASN A 477 -20.83 28.58 -42.55
N SER A 478 -21.18 27.94 -43.68
CA SER A 478 -20.23 27.71 -44.79
C SER A 478 -19.83 28.98 -45.58
N GLU A 479 -20.30 30.18 -45.22
CA GLU A 479 -19.98 31.43 -45.92
C GLU A 479 -19.76 32.61 -44.95
N SER A 480 -18.55 32.75 -44.38
CA SER A 480 -17.99 34.09 -44.09
C SER A 480 -16.47 34.05 -43.80
N PRO A 481 -15.65 34.90 -44.44
CA PRO A 481 -14.19 34.91 -44.29
C PRO A 481 -13.71 35.84 -43.16
N GLN A 482 -14.43 35.92 -42.04
CA GLN A 482 -13.99 36.67 -40.84
C GLN A 482 -13.43 35.72 -39.75
N GLY A 483 -12.76 34.66 -40.20
CA GLY A 483 -12.67 33.39 -39.48
C GLY A 483 -11.39 33.07 -38.71
N ASN A 484 -10.35 33.93 -38.70
CA ASN A 484 -9.06 33.50 -38.13
C ASN A 484 -8.97 33.66 -36.60
N ARG A 485 -9.50 34.75 -36.02
CA ARG A 485 -9.40 35.02 -34.57
C ARG A 485 -10.46 34.28 -33.73
N SER A 486 -11.64 34.00 -34.30
CA SER A 486 -12.68 33.20 -33.65
C SER A 486 -12.34 31.70 -33.68
N GLY A 487 -11.73 31.20 -34.77
CA GLY A 487 -11.25 29.83 -34.88
C GLY A 487 -10.16 29.47 -33.87
N ILE A 488 -9.21 30.37 -33.61
CA ILE A 488 -8.13 30.16 -32.62
C ILE A 488 -8.71 30.05 -31.20
N ASN A 489 -9.64 30.94 -30.81
CA ASN A 489 -10.28 30.89 -29.50
C ASN A 489 -11.07 29.58 -29.29
N MET A 490 -11.79 29.13 -30.32
CA MET A 490 -12.55 27.88 -30.26
C MET A 490 -11.63 26.66 -30.18
N MET A 491 -10.53 26.65 -30.93
CA MET A 491 -9.50 25.59 -30.87
C MET A 491 -8.82 25.54 -29.50
N THR A 492 -8.55 26.70 -28.87
CA THR A 492 -8.01 26.75 -27.50
C THR A 492 -9.01 26.21 -26.48
N VAL A 493 -10.30 26.54 -26.60
CA VAL A 493 -11.36 26.03 -25.71
C VAL A 493 -11.55 24.52 -25.87
N MET A 494 -11.56 24.03 -27.11
CA MET A 494 -11.68 22.61 -27.44
C MET A 494 -10.44 21.83 -26.98
N GLY A 495 -9.24 22.37 -27.22
CA GLY A 495 -7.98 21.82 -26.72
C GLY A 495 -7.96 21.73 -25.19
N LEU A 496 -8.45 22.77 -24.50
CA LEU A 496 -8.60 22.73 -23.04
C LEU A 496 -9.54 21.62 -22.60
N CYS A 497 -10.74 21.54 -23.18
CA CYS A 497 -11.72 20.53 -22.79
C CYS A 497 -11.21 19.11 -23.05
N CYS A 498 -10.53 18.87 -24.18
CA CYS A 498 -9.91 17.59 -24.49
C CYS A 498 -8.81 17.23 -23.49
N LEU A 499 -7.90 18.16 -23.19
CA LEU A 499 -6.85 17.93 -22.20
C LEU A 499 -7.41 17.73 -20.79
N LEU A 500 -8.49 18.41 -20.43
CA LEU A 500 -9.14 18.28 -19.13
C LEU A 500 -9.97 17.01 -19.00
N GLY A 501 -10.59 16.50 -20.07
CA GLY A 501 -11.38 15.28 -20.03
C GLY A 501 -10.54 14.02 -20.23
N ILE A 502 -9.67 14.03 -21.24
CA ILE A 502 -8.94 12.83 -21.71
C ILE A 502 -7.79 12.46 -20.78
N THR A 503 -7.11 13.45 -20.17
CA THR A 503 -5.99 13.16 -19.25
C THR A 503 -6.41 12.24 -18.11
N TRP A 504 -7.59 12.49 -17.53
CA TRP A 504 -8.10 11.70 -16.42
C TRP A 504 -8.72 10.38 -16.87
N ALA A 505 -9.14 10.24 -18.14
CA ALA A 505 -9.57 8.96 -18.70
C ALA A 505 -8.44 7.92 -18.64
N PHE A 506 -7.20 8.34 -18.91
CA PHE A 506 -6.04 7.45 -18.83
C PHE A 506 -5.76 6.94 -17.41
N ALA A 507 -6.14 7.67 -16.37
CA ALA A 507 -6.07 7.15 -15.00
C ALA A 507 -7.05 6.00 -14.73
N LEU A 508 -8.18 5.93 -15.48
CA LEU A 508 -9.14 4.83 -15.39
C LEU A 508 -8.71 3.59 -16.19
N PHE A 509 -7.86 3.77 -17.20
CA PHE A 509 -7.26 2.68 -17.97
C PHE A 509 -6.03 2.06 -17.29
N ALA A 510 -5.71 2.49 -16.05
CA ALA A 510 -4.60 1.97 -15.27
C ALA A 510 -4.90 0.61 -14.63
N TYR A 511 -5.32 -0.36 -15.44
CA TYR A 511 -5.63 -1.73 -15.01
C TYR A 511 -4.82 -2.74 -15.83
N ASP A 512 -4.35 -3.80 -15.16
CA ASP A 512 -3.52 -4.88 -15.74
C ASP A 512 -2.33 -4.36 -16.57
N GLU A 513 -2.13 -4.90 -17.78
CA GLU A 513 -0.95 -4.65 -18.64
C GLU A 513 -0.82 -3.20 -19.12
N LEU A 514 -1.90 -2.40 -19.06
CA LEU A 514 -1.90 -1.00 -19.47
C LEU A 514 -1.54 -0.03 -18.34
N ARG A 515 -1.31 -0.53 -17.13
CA ARG A 515 -1.01 0.29 -15.94
C ARG A 515 0.21 1.20 -16.14
N ILE A 516 1.36 0.66 -16.54
CA ILE A 516 2.59 1.45 -16.71
C ILE A 516 2.46 2.49 -17.85
N PRO A 517 2.04 2.13 -19.08
CA PRO A 517 1.81 3.12 -20.14
C PRO A 517 0.82 4.22 -19.74
N SER A 518 -0.25 3.86 -19.02
CA SER A 518 -1.27 4.81 -18.57
C SER A 518 -0.68 5.85 -17.60
N TYR A 519 0.19 5.44 -16.68
CA TYR A 519 0.87 6.34 -15.75
C TYR A 519 1.80 7.32 -16.47
N TYR A 520 2.59 6.86 -17.43
CA TYR A 520 3.44 7.76 -18.23
C TYR A 520 2.62 8.80 -18.99
N ILE A 521 1.56 8.38 -19.70
CA ILE A 521 0.69 9.28 -20.45
C ILE A 521 0.00 10.27 -19.50
N PHE A 522 -0.56 9.78 -18.40
CA PHE A 522 -1.20 10.60 -17.38
C PHE A 522 -0.23 11.66 -16.84
N THR A 523 0.97 11.27 -16.44
CA THR A 523 1.97 12.19 -15.88
C THR A 523 2.42 13.25 -16.89
N VAL A 524 2.69 12.85 -18.13
CA VAL A 524 3.08 13.79 -19.21
C VAL A 524 1.96 14.79 -19.47
N LEU A 525 0.72 14.33 -19.59
CA LEU A 525 -0.43 15.21 -19.82
C LEU A 525 -0.66 16.18 -18.66
N ASN A 526 -0.57 15.71 -17.40
CA ASN A 526 -0.67 16.58 -16.21
C ASN A 526 0.43 17.65 -16.17
N SER A 527 1.64 17.31 -16.62
CA SER A 527 2.78 18.25 -16.66
C SER A 527 2.51 19.47 -17.54
N PHE A 528 1.73 19.31 -18.62
CA PHE A 528 1.38 20.41 -19.53
C PHE A 528 0.09 21.15 -19.15
N GLN A 529 -0.70 20.66 -18.19
CA GLN A 529 -1.99 21.28 -17.85
C GLN A 529 -1.86 22.75 -17.44
N GLY A 530 -0.84 23.11 -16.64
CA GLY A 530 -0.60 24.50 -16.23
C GLY A 530 -0.30 25.43 -17.41
N PHE A 531 0.45 24.94 -18.41
CA PHE A 531 0.76 25.68 -19.63
C PHE A 531 -0.49 25.97 -20.46
N PHE A 532 -1.35 24.97 -20.65
CA PHE A 532 -2.59 25.15 -21.41
C PHE A 532 -3.58 26.09 -20.69
N LEU A 533 -3.67 26.00 -19.36
CA LEU A 533 -4.45 26.94 -18.56
C LEU A 533 -3.91 28.38 -18.67
N PHE A 534 -2.60 28.57 -18.74
CA PHE A 534 -1.99 29.87 -19.00
C PHE A 534 -2.36 30.41 -20.38
N ILE A 535 -2.26 29.61 -21.45
CA ILE A 535 -2.69 30.02 -22.80
C ILE A 535 -4.16 30.43 -22.78
N TYR A 536 -5.02 29.64 -22.15
CA TYR A 536 -6.45 29.94 -22.06
C TYR A 536 -6.72 31.25 -21.32
N TYR A 537 -6.04 31.47 -20.19
CA TYR A 537 -6.09 32.73 -19.46
C TYR A 537 -5.65 33.91 -20.34
N TYR A 538 -4.52 33.77 -21.03
CA TYR A 538 -3.95 34.80 -21.91
C TYR A 538 -4.89 35.14 -23.06
N THR A 539 -5.44 34.14 -23.75
CA THR A 539 -6.37 34.33 -24.86
C THR A 539 -7.64 35.04 -24.40
N ASN A 540 -8.25 34.60 -23.29
CA ASN A 540 -9.48 35.19 -22.78
C ASN A 540 -9.28 36.63 -22.24
N SER A 541 -8.10 36.93 -21.68
CA SER A 541 -7.76 38.28 -21.20
C SER A 541 -7.40 39.25 -22.34
N ASN A 542 -6.68 38.81 -23.37
CA ASN A 542 -6.31 39.66 -24.52
C ASN A 542 -7.49 40.01 -25.43
N VAL A 543 -8.42 39.08 -25.65
CA VAL A 543 -9.68 39.38 -26.37
C VAL A 543 -10.36 40.59 -25.74
N LYS A 544 -10.29 40.72 -24.41
CA LYS A 544 -10.84 41.87 -23.72
C LYS A 544 -10.03 43.15 -23.89
N ALA A 545 -8.70 43.10 -23.85
CA ALA A 545 -7.85 44.28 -24.08
C ALA A 545 -8.13 44.90 -25.46
N THR A 546 -8.25 44.05 -26.50
CA THR A 546 -8.61 44.50 -27.85
C THR A 546 -10.03 45.09 -27.91
N ASN A 547 -11.04 44.42 -27.32
CA ASN A 547 -12.42 44.94 -27.32
C ASN A 547 -12.60 46.25 -26.50
N SER A 548 -11.79 46.44 -25.46
CA SER A 548 -11.83 47.65 -24.63
C SER A 548 -11.16 48.85 -25.32
N GLN A 549 -10.13 48.61 -26.14
CA GLN A 549 -9.48 49.64 -26.95
C GLN A 549 -10.33 50.05 -28.16
N SER A 550 -11.04 49.11 -28.80
CA SER A 550 -11.97 49.43 -29.90
C SER A 550 -13.21 50.21 -29.45
N ALA A 551 -13.62 50.13 -28.17
CA ALA A 551 -14.72 50.92 -27.61
C ALA A 551 -14.28 52.31 -27.09
N GLY A 552 -12.97 52.61 -27.08
CA GLY A 552 -12.41 53.86 -26.55
C GLY A 552 -12.13 54.96 -27.56
N VAL A 553 -12.40 54.75 -28.85
CA VAL A 553 -12.19 55.74 -29.92
C VAL A 553 -13.53 56.03 -30.60
N SER A 554 -14.30 56.96 -30.04
CA SER A 554 -15.49 57.53 -30.68
C SER A 554 -15.80 58.91 -30.07
N SER A 555 -15.01 59.93 -30.42
CA SER A 555 -15.42 61.33 -30.25
C SER A 555 -14.72 62.25 -31.26
N SER A 556 -15.18 62.19 -32.52
CA SER A 556 -15.27 63.33 -33.43
C SER A 556 -15.95 62.88 -34.73
N SER A 557 -17.26 63.12 -34.78
CA SER A 557 -18.09 62.92 -35.97
C SER A 557 -17.97 64.14 -36.90
N SER A 558 -17.60 63.90 -38.15
CA SER A 558 -18.14 64.65 -39.30
C SER A 558 -19.18 63.77 -39.96
N ASN A 559 -20.36 64.35 -40.22
CA ASN A 559 -21.60 63.69 -40.62
C ASN A 559 -21.51 62.85 -41.91
N THR A 560 -21.90 61.57 -41.86
CA THR A 560 -22.75 60.93 -42.88
C THR A 560 -23.46 59.66 -42.35
N THR A 561 -24.79 59.68 -42.43
CA THR A 561 -25.75 58.55 -42.47
C THR A 561 -25.49 57.28 -41.65
N ALA A 562 -26.26 57.15 -40.58
CA ALA A 562 -26.52 55.91 -39.86
C ALA A 562 -27.36 54.92 -40.69
N ASN A 563 -26.91 53.67 -40.75
CA ASN A 563 -27.66 52.44 -40.40
C ASN A 563 -27.19 51.23 -41.22
N THR A 564 -25.98 50.73 -40.95
CA THR A 564 -25.62 49.33 -41.26
C THR A 564 -24.51 48.83 -40.33
N LEU A 565 -24.71 48.78 -39.01
CA LEU A 565 -23.80 48.01 -38.14
C LEU A 565 -24.42 47.61 -36.80
N GLY A 566 -25.61 47.02 -36.82
CA GLY A 566 -26.25 46.38 -35.67
C GLY A 566 -26.16 44.85 -35.64
N LYS A 567 -25.44 44.22 -36.59
CA LYS A 567 -25.51 42.76 -36.81
C LYS A 567 -24.37 41.92 -36.21
N GLY A 568 -23.45 42.52 -35.46
CA GLY A 568 -22.27 41.81 -34.95
C GLY A 568 -22.49 40.94 -33.70
N LEU A 569 -23.65 41.02 -33.04
CA LEU A 569 -23.86 40.37 -31.73
C LEU A 569 -25.25 39.76 -31.54
N SER A 570 -25.90 39.31 -32.62
CA SER A 570 -27.19 38.61 -32.57
C SER A 570 -27.16 37.17 -33.11
N PHE A 571 -25.98 36.58 -33.38
CA PHE A 571 -25.90 35.24 -34.00
C PHE A 571 -25.63 34.10 -33.00
N LEU A 572 -26.33 34.10 -31.87
CA LEU A 572 -26.47 32.92 -31.02
C LEU A 572 -27.95 32.69 -30.73
N GLU A 573 -28.72 32.49 -31.80
CA GLU A 573 -30.08 31.97 -31.71
C GLU A 573 -30.01 30.49 -31.30
N ASN A 574 -30.67 30.14 -30.19
CA ASN A 574 -30.75 28.76 -29.70
C ASN A 574 -31.46 27.87 -30.74
N PRO A 575 -30.85 26.79 -31.26
CA PRO A 575 -31.47 25.93 -32.27
C PRO A 575 -32.76 25.23 -31.80
N TYR A 576 -33.06 25.22 -30.49
CA TYR A 576 -34.29 24.65 -29.92
C TYR A 576 -35.51 25.59 -29.92
N ASN A 577 -35.36 26.87 -30.26
CA ASN A 577 -36.50 27.81 -30.33
C ASN A 577 -37.36 27.63 -31.59
N ASN A 578 -36.99 26.74 -32.52
CA ASN A 578 -37.70 26.51 -33.78
C ASN A 578 -38.45 25.17 -33.80
N LEU A 579 -39.19 24.85 -32.73
CA LEU A 579 -40.24 23.83 -32.80
C LEU A 579 -41.58 24.53 -33.09
N PRO A 580 -42.30 24.17 -34.17
CA PRO A 580 -43.54 24.84 -34.51
C PRO A 580 -44.59 24.60 -33.43
N ALA A 581 -44.99 25.69 -32.75
CA ALA A 581 -46.17 25.69 -31.89
C ALA A 581 -47.39 25.30 -32.73
N LYS A 582 -48.02 24.18 -32.35
CA LYS A 582 -49.27 23.70 -32.92
C LYS A 582 -50.35 24.77 -32.66
N LYS A 583 -50.76 25.51 -33.70
CA LYS A 583 -51.89 26.45 -33.63
C LYS A 583 -53.17 25.69 -33.27
N PRO A 584 -54.02 26.21 -32.36
CA PRO A 584 -55.38 25.70 -32.20
C PRO A 584 -56.16 25.95 -33.49
N GLN A 585 -56.78 24.91 -34.03
CA GLN A 585 -57.79 25.00 -35.08
C GLN A 585 -58.98 25.81 -34.56
N ALA A 586 -59.27 26.92 -35.23
CA ALA A 586 -60.58 27.55 -35.16
C ALA A 586 -61.58 26.65 -35.89
N SER A 587 -62.65 26.29 -35.19
CA SER A 587 -63.84 25.63 -35.73
C SER A 587 -64.73 26.65 -36.40
N GLU A 588 -64.94 26.52 -37.71
CA GLU A 588 -66.10 27.08 -38.41
C GLU A 588 -67.09 25.93 -38.72
N ASP A 589 -68.31 26.18 -38.25
CA ASP A 589 -69.64 25.77 -38.71
C ASP A 589 -70.13 24.32 -38.62
N GLY A 590 -71.25 24.18 -37.88
CA GLY A 590 -72.10 23.00 -37.73
C GLY A 590 -72.99 23.09 -36.50
#